data_AF-A0A2A2TCK6-F1
#
_entry.id   AF-A0A2A2TCK6-F1
#
_cell.length_a   1.000
_cell.length_b   1.000
_cell.length_c   1.000
_cell.angle_alpha   90.00
_cell.angle_beta   90.00
_cell.angle_gamma   90.00
#
_symmetry.space_group_name_H-M   'P 1'
#
loop_
_entity.id
_entity.type
_entity.pdbx_description
1 polymer ?
#
loop_
_entity_poly.entity_id
_entity_poly.type
_entity_poly.pdbx_seq_one_letter_code
_entity_poly.pdbx_strand_id
1 'polypeptide(L)'
;MRVFVLLFNPRTENEGIHTIQVGDRNKILMFESQDDAERFAMMLEAQDFPAPGVEGMDSQDIEEFCKSANYDWEIVPAEGALVIPPEVNVEETDWNPDGDDKTSNTTIPSNPDVETEPEIPDSELDSIRRRLEGLL
;
A
#
# COMPACT_ATOMS: atom_id res chain seq x y z
N MET A 1 -8.96 -17.45 15.54
CA MET A 1 -8.04 -16.97 16.62
C MET A 1 -7.59 -15.58 16.24
N ARG A 2 -7.54 -14.63 17.18
CA ARG A 2 -7.14 -13.26 16.85
C ARG A 2 -5.64 -13.19 16.57
N VAL A 3 -5.29 -12.61 15.42
CA VAL A 3 -3.92 -12.29 14.99
C VAL A 3 -3.87 -10.83 14.55
N PHE A 4 -2.67 -10.29 14.41
CA PHE A 4 -2.42 -8.93 13.97
C PHE A 4 -1.71 -8.97 12.61
N VAL A 5 -2.19 -8.18 11.67
CA VAL A 5 -1.62 -8.03 10.32
C VAL A 5 -1.35 -6.55 10.05
N LEU A 6 -0.53 -6.28 9.04
CA LEU A 6 -0.20 -4.92 8.62
C LEU A 6 -1.00 -4.57 7.38
N LEU A 7 -1.67 -3.43 7.43
CA LEU A 7 -2.47 -2.86 6.34
C LEU A 7 -1.92 -1.50 5.96
N PHE A 8 -1.85 -1.21 4.67
CA PHE A 8 -1.66 0.13 4.17
C PHE A 8 -3.01 0.77 3.80
N ASN A 9 -3.13 2.08 4.02
CA ASN A 9 -4.38 2.84 3.83
C ASN A 9 -5.63 2.17 4.45
N PRO A 10 -5.60 1.80 5.75
CA PRO A 10 -6.70 1.08 6.37
C PRO A 10 -7.99 1.92 6.36
N ARG A 11 -9.13 1.25 6.15
CA ARG A 11 -10.48 1.83 6.09
C ARG A 11 -10.70 2.82 4.94
N THR A 12 -9.98 2.63 3.85
CA THR A 12 -10.15 3.38 2.59
C THR A 12 -10.50 2.43 1.45
N GLU A 13 -10.89 2.98 0.29
CA GLU A 13 -11.14 2.17 -0.92
C GLU A 13 -9.86 1.59 -1.52
N ASN A 14 -8.70 2.15 -1.16
CA ASN A 14 -7.38 1.72 -1.59
C ASN A 14 -6.63 1.03 -0.44
N GLU A 15 -7.32 0.18 0.33
CA GLU A 15 -6.72 -0.61 1.39
C GLU A 15 -5.91 -1.79 0.81
N GLY A 16 -4.71 -2.02 1.34
CA GLY A 16 -3.86 -3.14 0.93
C GLY A 16 -3.29 -3.88 2.13
N ILE A 17 -3.23 -5.21 2.07
CA ILE A 17 -2.56 -6.02 3.08
C ILE A 17 -1.09 -6.21 2.72
N HIS A 18 -0.19 -5.98 3.69
CA HIS A 18 1.24 -6.15 3.48
C HIS A 18 1.60 -7.63 3.32
N THR A 19 2.40 -7.92 2.30
CA THR A 19 2.97 -9.26 2.04
C THR A 19 4.48 -9.19 1.93
N ILE A 20 5.18 -10.23 2.37
CA ILE A 20 6.58 -10.46 2.00
C ILE A 20 6.65 -11.43 0.83
N GLN A 21 7.65 -11.28 -0.04
CA GLN A 21 7.89 -12.21 -1.12
C GLN A 21 8.97 -13.23 -0.73
N VAL A 22 8.66 -14.52 -0.88
CA VAL A 22 9.61 -15.62 -0.66
C VAL A 22 9.67 -16.48 -1.92
N GLY A 23 10.72 -16.31 -2.72
CA GLY A 23 10.76 -16.86 -4.08
C GLY A 23 9.72 -16.15 -4.96
N ASP A 24 8.84 -16.91 -5.62
CA ASP A 24 7.77 -16.36 -6.47
C ASP A 24 6.40 -16.32 -5.76
N ARG A 25 6.40 -16.38 -4.42
CA ARG A 25 5.19 -16.50 -3.59
C ARG A 25 5.06 -15.32 -2.65
N ASN A 26 3.87 -14.71 -2.65
CA ASN A 26 3.49 -13.71 -1.66
C ASN A 26 3.03 -14.41 -0.39
N LYS A 27 3.51 -13.92 0.75
CA LYS A 27 3.20 -14.46 2.07
C LYS A 27 2.72 -13.36 3.01
N ILE A 28 1.60 -13.60 3.71
CA ILE A 28 1.12 -12.73 4.79
C ILE A 28 1.71 -13.20 6.13
N LEU A 29 2.23 -12.26 6.92
CA LEU A 29 2.66 -12.50 8.30
C LEU A 29 1.51 -12.18 9.27
N MET A 30 1.13 -13.16 10.08
CA MET A 30 0.09 -13.05 11.10
C MET A 30 0.74 -13.08 12.49
N PHE A 31 0.83 -11.94 13.16
CA PHE A 31 1.47 -11.83 14.47
C PHE A 31 0.49 -12.19 15.58
N GLU A 32 0.90 -13.01 16.54
CA GLU A 32 0.10 -13.25 17.76
C GLU A 32 0.14 -12.05 18.72
N SER A 33 1.22 -11.25 18.64
CA SER A 33 1.47 -10.08 19.49
C SER A 33 1.34 -8.79 18.69
N GLN A 34 0.52 -7.86 19.18
CA GLN A 34 0.38 -6.53 18.58
C GLN A 34 1.72 -5.77 18.61
N ASP A 35 2.44 -5.85 19.74
CA ASP A 35 3.75 -5.18 19.89
C ASP A 35 4.77 -5.67 18.86
N ASP A 36 4.71 -6.94 18.45
CA ASP A 36 5.60 -7.48 17.41
C ASP A 36 5.21 -6.99 16.02
N ALA A 37 3.92 -6.88 15.72
CA ALA A 37 3.44 -6.27 14.49
C ALA A 37 3.83 -4.77 14.40
N GLU A 38 3.71 -4.02 15.50
CA GLU A 38 4.13 -2.60 15.57
C GLU A 38 5.64 -2.45 15.39
N ARG A 39 6.44 -3.35 15.99
CA ARG A 39 7.88 -3.39 15.74
C ARG A 39 8.21 -3.66 14.27
N PHE A 40 7.51 -4.59 13.64
CA PHE A 40 7.68 -4.89 12.22
C PHE A 40 7.29 -3.70 11.33
N ALA A 41 6.19 -3.02 11.65
CA ALA A 41 5.74 -1.80 10.97
C ALA A 41 6.83 -0.71 10.97
N MET A 42 7.44 -0.44 12.12
CA MET A 42 8.54 0.53 12.22
C MET A 42 9.76 0.15 11.37
N MET A 43 10.05 -1.14 11.21
CA MET A 43 11.14 -1.59 10.35
C MET A 43 10.83 -1.37 8.87
N LEU A 44 9.56 -1.53 8.45
CA LEU A 44 9.14 -1.23 7.09
C LEU A 44 9.26 0.27 6.78
N GLU A 45 8.82 1.14 7.70
CA GLU A 45 8.99 2.60 7.55
C GLU A 45 10.46 2.99 7.38
N ALA A 46 11.38 2.31 8.08
CA ALA A 46 12.81 2.53 7.93
C ALA A 46 13.38 2.10 6.57
N GLN A 47 12.62 1.34 5.78
CA GLN A 47 12.92 0.96 4.40
C GLN A 47 12.14 1.82 3.38
N ASP A 48 11.70 3.02 3.80
CA ASP A 48 10.95 3.99 2.99
C ASP A 48 9.56 3.50 2.51
N PHE A 49 8.97 2.49 3.16
CA PHE A 49 7.55 2.17 2.95
C PHE A 49 6.63 3.20 3.62
N PRO A 50 5.40 3.40 3.10
CA PRO A 50 4.35 4.11 3.83
C PRO A 50 4.12 3.50 5.22
N ALA A 51 3.69 4.30 6.19
CA ALA A 51 3.40 3.82 7.54
C ALA A 51 2.23 2.80 7.53
N PRO A 52 2.45 1.51 7.81
CA PRO A 52 1.36 0.54 7.87
C PRO A 52 0.60 0.64 9.20
N GLY A 53 -0.71 0.48 9.14
CA GLY A 53 -1.56 0.29 10.31
C GLY A 53 -1.57 -1.18 10.75
N VAL A 54 -1.51 -1.41 12.07
CA VAL A 54 -1.69 -2.74 12.65
C VAL A 54 -3.18 -2.96 12.95
N GLU A 55 -3.78 -4.00 12.36
CA GLU A 55 -5.19 -4.34 12.55
C GLU A 55 -5.33 -5.78 13.05
N GLY A 56 -6.23 -5.98 14.02
CA GLY A 56 -6.48 -7.30 14.60
C GLY A 56 -7.63 -8.01 13.89
N MET A 57 -7.35 -9.16 13.28
CA MET A 57 -8.30 -9.94 12.47
C MET A 57 -8.40 -11.40 12.95
N ASP A 58 -9.43 -12.15 12.52
CA ASP A 58 -9.44 -13.59 12.75
C ASP A 58 -8.51 -14.27 11.73
N SER A 59 -7.60 -15.12 12.23
CA SER A 59 -6.72 -15.95 11.40
C SER A 59 -7.47 -16.75 10.34
N GLN A 60 -8.67 -17.24 10.64
CA GLN A 60 -9.46 -18.01 9.66
C GLN A 60 -9.84 -17.17 8.44
N ASP A 61 -10.21 -15.91 8.65
CA ASP A 61 -10.55 -14.98 7.57
C ASP A 61 -9.33 -14.70 6.68
N ILE A 62 -8.14 -14.53 7.30
CA ILE A 62 -6.88 -14.34 6.57
C ILE A 62 -6.50 -15.61 5.79
N GLU A 63 -6.65 -16.80 6.37
CA GLU A 63 -6.38 -18.06 5.70
C GLU A 63 -7.29 -18.28 4.48
N GLU A 64 -8.58 -17.94 4.60
CA GLU A 64 -9.53 -18.00 3.50
C GLU A 64 -9.16 -17.02 2.38
N PHE A 65 -8.81 -15.78 2.75
CA PHE A 65 -8.27 -14.79 1.80
C PHE A 65 -7.05 -15.34 1.07
N CYS A 66 -6.05 -15.84 1.80
CA CYS A 66 -4.81 -16.37 1.22
C CYS A 66 -5.08 -17.53 0.25
N LYS A 67 -5.99 -18.45 0.58
CA LYS A 67 -6.38 -19.55 -0.32
C LYS A 67 -6.98 -19.03 -1.62
N SER A 68 -7.81 -17.99 -1.57
CA SER A 68 -8.43 -17.38 -2.76
C SER A 68 -7.44 -16.61 -3.62
N ALA A 69 -6.50 -15.89 -2.99
CA ALA A 69 -5.47 -15.10 -3.66
C ALA A 69 -4.23 -15.92 -4.05
N ASN A 70 -4.20 -17.21 -3.69
CA ASN A 70 -3.06 -18.10 -3.87
C ASN A 70 -1.79 -17.59 -3.16
N TYR A 71 -1.95 -17.02 -1.97
CA TYR A 71 -0.88 -16.57 -1.09
C TYR A 71 -0.56 -17.63 -0.03
N ASP A 72 0.67 -17.59 0.46
CA ASP A 72 1.09 -18.33 1.64
C ASP A 72 0.84 -17.48 2.90
N TRP A 73 0.88 -18.09 4.07
CA TRP A 73 0.77 -17.37 5.34
C TRP A 73 1.64 -18.00 6.41
N GLU A 74 2.02 -17.21 7.41
CA GLU A 74 2.84 -17.67 8.53
C GLU A 74 2.39 -16.98 9.82
N ILE A 75 2.22 -17.77 10.88
CA ILE A 75 1.94 -17.25 12.22
C ILE A 75 3.27 -16.95 12.91
N VAL A 76 3.44 -15.72 13.37
CA VAL A 76 4.59 -15.26 14.14
C VAL A 76 4.23 -15.33 15.63
N PRO A 77 4.82 -16.26 16.40
CA PRO A 77 4.48 -16.42 17.81
C PRO A 77 4.95 -15.25 18.66
N ALA A 78 4.23 -14.95 19.74
CA ALA A 78 4.55 -13.86 20.67
C ALA A 78 5.84 -14.07 21.49
N GLU A 79 6.50 -15.24 21.39
CA GLU A 79 7.67 -15.63 22.19
C GLU A 79 9.00 -15.00 21.73
N GLY A 80 8.95 -13.82 21.10
CA GLY A 80 10.15 -13.07 20.73
C GLY A 80 10.85 -13.57 19.46
N ALA A 81 10.11 -14.18 18.54
CA ALA A 81 10.59 -14.43 17.19
C ALA A 81 10.78 -13.08 16.49
N LEU A 82 12.01 -12.57 16.47
CA LEU A 82 12.34 -11.35 15.73
C LEU A 82 12.29 -11.66 14.24
N VAL A 83 11.15 -11.35 13.62
CA VAL A 83 11.01 -11.38 12.17
C VAL A 83 11.55 -10.06 11.63
N ILE A 84 12.54 -10.14 10.76
CA ILE A 84 13.14 -8.97 10.12
C ILE A 84 12.58 -8.93 8.69
N PRO A 85 12.06 -7.77 8.23
CA PRO A 85 11.64 -7.64 6.84
C PRO A 85 12.81 -7.93 5.89
N PRO A 86 12.55 -8.47 4.69
CA PRO A 86 13.57 -8.61 3.66
C PRO A 86 14.31 -7.29 3.41
N GLU A 87 15.58 -7.35 2.99
CA GLU A 87 16.35 -6.15 2.64
C GLU A 87 16.04 -5.63 1.24
N VAL A 88 15.37 -6.44 0.41
CA VAL A 88 15.05 -6.13 -0.98
C VAL A 88 13.54 -6.04 -1.13
N ASN A 89 13.10 -4.86 -1.57
CA ASN A 89 11.70 -4.59 -1.90
C ASN A 89 11.45 -4.91 -3.37
N VAL A 90 10.22 -5.29 -3.70
CA VAL A 90 9.79 -5.40 -5.10
C VAL A 90 9.62 -4.00 -5.70
N GLU A 91 9.98 -3.84 -6.97
CA GLU A 91 9.88 -2.55 -7.68
C GLU A 91 8.42 -2.17 -7.98
N GLU A 92 7.57 -3.18 -8.21
CA GLU A 92 6.15 -3.01 -8.52
C GLU A 92 5.31 -3.82 -7.51
N THR A 93 4.32 -3.15 -6.92
CA THR A 93 3.30 -3.75 -6.06
C THR A 93 1.93 -3.58 -6.67
N ASP A 94 1.02 -4.53 -6.43
CA ASP A 94 -0.39 -4.40 -6.85
C ASP A 94 -1.12 -3.23 -6.15
N TRP A 95 -0.58 -2.80 -5.00
CA TRP A 95 -1.10 -1.70 -4.21
C TRP A 95 -0.32 -0.40 -4.52
N ASN A 96 -1.02 0.72 -4.67
CA ASN A 96 -0.43 2.03 -4.95
C ASN A 96 -0.71 2.99 -3.78
N PRO A 97 0.28 3.58 -3.10
CA PRO A 97 0.05 4.51 -2.00
C PRO A 97 -0.77 5.75 -2.39
N ASP A 98 -0.63 6.23 -3.63
CA ASP A 98 -1.23 7.48 -4.09
C ASP A 98 -2.65 7.31 -4.67
N GLY A 99 -3.18 6.08 -4.72
CA GLY A 99 -4.61 5.85 -4.98
C GLY A 99 -5.11 6.17 -6.40
N ASP A 100 -4.24 6.13 -7.40
CA ASP A 100 -4.68 6.19 -8.80
C ASP A 100 -5.17 4.81 -9.25
N ASP A 101 -6.49 4.61 -9.22
CA ASP A 101 -7.14 3.45 -9.85
C ASP A 101 -6.97 3.51 -11.37
N LYS A 102 -5.84 2.98 -11.88
CA LYS A 102 -5.62 2.75 -13.32
C LYS A 102 -6.01 1.33 -13.72
N THR A 103 -7.15 0.86 -13.26
CA THR A 103 -7.76 -0.37 -13.78
C THR A 103 -8.86 -0.03 -14.80
N SER A 104 -8.48 0.31 -16.03
CA SER A 104 -9.39 0.35 -17.18
C SER A 104 -8.67 0.14 -18.51
N ASN A 105 -7.95 -0.97 -18.64
CA ASN A 105 -7.65 -1.52 -19.97
C ASN A 105 -8.87 -2.31 -20.46
N THR A 106 -9.91 -1.60 -20.90
CA THR A 106 -10.96 -2.16 -21.77
C THR A 106 -10.89 -1.44 -23.11
N THR A 107 -10.35 -2.14 -24.10
CA THR A 107 -10.36 -1.75 -25.51
C THR A 107 -11.79 -1.80 -26.06
N ILE A 108 -12.49 -0.67 -26.23
CA ILE A 108 -13.48 -0.43 -27.31
C ILE A 108 -13.48 1.09 -27.65
N PRO A 109 -13.92 1.50 -28.86
CA PRO A 109 -13.14 2.24 -29.84
C PRO A 109 -13.27 3.77 -29.73
N SER A 110 -12.35 4.44 -30.41
CA SER A 110 -12.28 5.87 -30.72
C SER A 110 -13.64 6.59 -30.79
N ASN A 111 -13.87 7.52 -29.86
CA ASN A 111 -14.71 8.69 -30.08
C ASN A 111 -13.89 9.94 -29.72
N PRO A 112 -13.88 11.00 -30.56
CA PRO A 112 -12.96 12.12 -30.40
C PRO A 112 -13.65 13.23 -29.61
N ASP A 113 -13.76 13.10 -28.29
CA ASP A 113 -14.13 14.20 -27.40
C ASP A 113 -13.72 13.81 -25.97
N VAL A 114 -12.46 14.08 -25.62
CA VAL A 114 -12.01 14.11 -24.22
C VAL A 114 -11.42 15.50 -24.01
N GLU A 115 -12.16 16.30 -23.25
CA GLU A 115 -11.70 17.54 -22.66
C GLU A 115 -10.55 17.20 -21.69
N THR A 116 -9.36 17.66 -22.06
CA THR A 116 -8.15 17.63 -21.25
C THR A 116 -8.42 18.27 -19.88
N GLU A 117 -7.98 17.66 -18.80
CA GLU A 117 -7.80 18.37 -17.52
C GLU A 117 -7.02 19.67 -17.79
N PRO A 118 -7.37 20.80 -17.14
CA PRO A 118 -6.69 22.05 -17.40
C PRO A 118 -5.26 21.95 -16.87
N GLU A 119 -4.32 21.55 -17.72
CA GLU A 119 -2.92 21.92 -17.58
C GLU A 119 -2.92 23.44 -17.53
N ILE A 120 -2.73 24.01 -16.33
CA ILE A 120 -2.63 25.46 -16.16
C ILE A 120 -1.48 25.90 -17.10
N PRO A 121 -1.78 26.65 -18.17
CA PRO A 121 -0.77 26.95 -19.17
C PRO A 121 0.30 27.83 -18.52
N ASP A 122 1.57 27.71 -18.94
CA ASP A 122 2.69 28.47 -18.37
C ASP A 122 2.41 29.99 -18.32
N SER A 123 1.59 30.51 -19.24
CA SER A 123 1.13 31.90 -19.25
C SER A 123 0.29 32.31 -18.03
N GLU A 124 -0.46 31.39 -17.43
CA GLU A 124 -1.22 31.62 -16.20
C GLU A 124 -0.30 31.64 -14.97
N LEU A 125 0.73 30.78 -14.91
CA LEU A 125 1.75 30.82 -13.86
C LEU A 125 2.52 32.15 -13.85
N ASP A 126 2.87 32.68 -15.02
CA ASP A 126 3.52 34.00 -15.15
C ASP A 126 2.63 35.15 -14.68
N SER A 127 1.32 35.05 -14.90
CA SER A 127 0.34 36.06 -14.46
C SER A 127 0.21 36.10 -12.93
N ILE A 128 0.29 34.94 -12.28
CA ILE A 128 0.25 34.79 -10.82
C ILE A 128 1.53 35.37 -10.20
N ARG A 129 2.70 35.06 -10.79
CA ARG A 129 3.99 35.57 -10.33
C ARG A 129 4.06 37.10 -10.36
N ARG A 130 3.61 37.71 -11.47
CA ARG A 130 3.62 39.16 -11.65
C ARG A 130 2.69 39.91 -10.68
N ARG A 131 1.61 39.26 -10.24
CA ARG A 131 0.67 39.81 -9.25
C ARG A 131 1.26 39.82 -7.83
N LEU A 132 2.09 38.84 -7.49
CA LEU A 132 2.77 38.75 -6.20
C LEU A 132 3.93 39.75 -6.06
N GLU A 133 4.59 40.11 -7.16
CA GLU A 133 5.66 41.11 -7.17
C GLU A 133 5.17 42.56 -7.01
N GLY A 134 3.87 42.83 -7.15
CA GLY A 134 3.26 44.16 -6.96
C GLY A 134 2.78 44.47 -5.53
N LEU A 135 3.06 43.59 -4.57
CA LEU A 135 2.57 43.65 -3.19
C LEU A 135 3.68 43.97 -2.16
N LEU A 136 4.81 44.50 -2.61
CA LEU A 136 5.97 44.91 -1.80
C LEU A 136 6.32 46.38 -2.05
#